data_AF-A0A6N8V7B2-F1
#
_entry.id   AF-A0A6N8V7B2-F1
#
_cell.length_a   1.000
_cell.length_b   1.000
_cell.length_c   1.000
_cell.angle_alpha   90.00
_cell.angle_beta   90.00
_cell.angle_gamma   90.00
#
_symmetry.space_group_name_H-M   'P 1'
#
loop_
_entity.id
_entity.type
_entity.pdbx_description
1 polymer ?
#
loop_
_entity_poly.entity_id
_entity_poly.type
_entity_poly.pdbx_seq_one_letter_code
_entity_poly.pdbx_strand_id
1 'polypeptide(L)'
;MNARAKDHGGARQPGRAGDEPARVPVVSMILMTVFLVGGSIGLLVDWPPGPANLDWGVWVVLYGGYAYVIGAVILHARTGR
;
A
#
# COMPACT_ATOMS: atom_id res chain seq x y z
N MET A 1 -59.09 -18.94 14.84
CA MET A 1 -58.00 -19.33 13.92
C MET A 1 -57.30 -18.05 13.49
N ASN A 2 -56.09 -17.81 13.99
CA ASN A 2 -55.36 -16.53 13.87
C ASN A 2 -54.35 -16.60 12.71
N ALA A 3 -54.59 -15.85 11.64
CA ALA A 3 -53.62 -15.65 10.56
C ALA A 3 -52.82 -14.37 10.85
N ARG A 4 -51.69 -14.52 11.56
CA ARG A 4 -50.74 -13.43 11.84
C ARG A 4 -49.81 -13.30 10.62
N ALA A 5 -50.10 -12.32 9.76
CA ALA A 5 -49.22 -11.92 8.67
C ALA A 5 -47.84 -11.55 9.26
N LYS A 6 -46.80 -12.27 8.84
CA LYS A 6 -45.41 -11.92 9.15
C LYS A 6 -45.05 -10.73 8.26
N ASP A 7 -45.04 -9.57 8.87
CA ASP A 7 -44.48 -8.34 8.31
C ASP A 7 -42.96 -8.55 8.16
N HIS A 8 -42.52 -8.81 6.93
CA HIS A 8 -41.10 -8.91 6.62
C HIS A 8 -40.53 -7.50 6.60
N GLY A 9 -40.09 -7.06 7.79
CA GLY A 9 -39.30 -5.86 7.97
C GLY A 9 -38.10 -5.89 7.04
N GLY A 10 -38.22 -5.17 5.92
CA GLY A 10 -37.10 -4.82 5.06
C GLY A 10 -36.12 -4.01 5.89
N ALA A 11 -35.07 -4.68 6.34
CA ALA A 11 -33.93 -4.02 6.95
C ALA A 11 -33.43 -2.97 5.96
N ARG A 12 -33.57 -1.70 6.34
CA ARG A 12 -32.95 -0.57 5.65
C ARG A 12 -31.49 -0.93 5.45
N GLN A 13 -31.05 -1.06 4.21
CA GLN A 13 -29.62 -1.15 3.92
C GLN A 13 -28.97 0.11 4.51
N PRO A 14 -28.03 -0.02 5.47
CA PRO A 14 -27.26 1.12 5.93
C PRO A 14 -26.51 1.69 4.73
N GLY A 15 -26.50 3.02 4.63
CA GLY A 15 -26.08 3.78 3.47
C GLY A 15 -24.82 3.23 2.80
N ARG A 16 -24.91 3.10 1.48
CA ARG A 16 -23.79 2.83 0.58
C ARG A 16 -22.68 3.83 0.93
N ALA A 17 -21.57 3.34 1.51
CA ALA A 17 -20.35 4.11 1.73
C ALA A 17 -19.69 4.38 0.36
N GLY A 18 -20.35 5.19 -0.46
CA GLY A 18 -20.09 5.30 -1.89
C GLY A 18 -19.48 6.61 -2.36
N ASP A 19 -19.48 7.67 -1.56
CA ASP A 19 -19.22 9.02 -2.09
C ASP A 19 -18.25 9.85 -1.25
N GLU A 20 -17.30 9.21 -0.53
CA GLU A 20 -16.09 9.96 -0.20
C GLU A 20 -15.18 9.93 -1.43
N PRO A 21 -14.79 11.09 -2.00
CA PRO A 21 -13.82 11.11 -3.08
C PRO A 21 -12.59 10.37 -2.56
N ALA A 22 -12.25 9.25 -3.19
CA ALA A 22 -11.10 8.44 -2.84
C ALA A 22 -9.89 9.37 -2.83
N ARG A 23 -9.51 9.85 -1.64
CA ARG A 23 -8.40 10.78 -1.49
C ARG A 23 -7.19 9.95 -1.83
N VAL A 24 -6.67 10.17 -3.02
CA VAL A 24 -5.49 9.47 -3.50
C VAL A 24 -4.41 9.67 -2.43
N PRO A 25 -3.92 8.60 -1.78
CA PRO A 25 -2.95 8.72 -0.72
C PRO A 25 -1.64 9.20 -1.34
N VAL A 26 -1.46 10.52 -1.36
CA VAL A 26 -0.34 11.20 -2.03
C VAL A 26 0.99 10.66 -1.53
N VAL A 27 1.06 10.37 -0.23
CA VAL A 27 2.23 9.74 0.40
C VAL A 27 2.51 8.38 -0.24
N SER A 28 1.52 7.49 -0.36
CA SER A 28 1.66 6.20 -1.02
C SER A 28 2.01 6.33 -2.51
N MET A 29 1.50 7.33 -3.23
CA MET A 29 1.85 7.61 -4.62
C MET A 29 3.32 8.02 -4.78
N ILE A 30 3.80 8.94 -3.94
CA ILE A 30 5.21 9.38 -3.94
C ILE A 30 6.10 8.19 -3.61
N LEU A 31 5.74 7.47 -2.57
CA LEU A 31 6.43 6.31 -2.08
C LEU A 31 6.49 5.20 -3.18
N MET A 32 5.38 4.91 -3.86
CA MET A 32 5.33 3.99 -5.00
C MET A 32 6.23 4.44 -6.16
N THR A 33 6.25 5.75 -6.45
CA THR A 33 7.10 6.32 -7.50
C THR A 33 8.57 6.15 -7.18
N VAL A 34 8.98 6.43 -5.94
CA VAL A 34 10.36 6.22 -5.46
C VAL A 34 10.75 4.75 -5.57
N PHE A 35 9.86 3.83 -5.20
CA PHE A 35 10.11 2.40 -5.32
C PHE A 35 10.30 1.96 -6.78
N LEU A 36 9.42 2.41 -7.68
CA LEU A 36 9.49 2.05 -9.09
C LEU A 36 10.74 2.63 -9.77
N VAL A 37 11.05 3.91 -9.52
CA VAL A 37 12.23 4.57 -10.09
C VAL A 37 13.51 3.97 -9.51
N GLY A 38 13.59 3.80 -8.19
CA GLY A 38 14.73 3.20 -7.52
C GLY A 38 14.97 1.74 -7.92
N GLY A 39 13.90 0.94 -8.01
CA GLY A 39 13.94 -0.43 -8.50
C GLY A 39 14.41 -0.53 -9.94
N SER A 40 13.92 0.37 -10.80
CA SER A 40 14.30 0.42 -12.22
C SER A 40 15.76 0.82 -12.41
N ILE A 41 16.27 1.79 -11.64
CA ILE A 41 17.70 2.16 -11.64
C ILE A 41 18.57 1.00 -11.14
N GLY A 42 18.13 0.30 -10.09
CA GLY A 42 18.83 -0.88 -9.58
C GLY A 42 18.94 -2.03 -10.59
N LEU A 43 17.97 -2.16 -11.50
CA LEU A 43 17.94 -3.18 -12.56
C LEU A 43 18.67 -2.77 -13.84
N LEU A 44 18.72 -1.48 -14.17
CA LEU A 44 19.24 -0.98 -15.45
C LEU A 44 20.69 -0.51 -15.39
N VAL A 45 21.22 -0.25 -14.20
CA VAL A 45 22.63 0.13 -14.01
C VAL A 45 23.46 -1.14 -13.87
N ASP A 46 24.54 -1.25 -14.65
CA ASP A 46 25.56 -2.27 -14.44
C ASP A 46 26.31 -1.96 -13.15
N TRP A 47 26.03 -2.73 -12.11
CA TRP A 47 26.70 -2.59 -10.84
C TRP A 47 27.94 -3.47 -10.80
N PRO A 48 29.00 -3.07 -10.08
CA PRO A 48 30.08 -3.99 -9.81
C PRO A 48 29.54 -5.21 -9.05
N PRO A 49 30.20 -6.38 -9.15
CA PRO A 49 29.79 -7.54 -8.38
C PRO A 49 29.93 -7.24 -6.88
N GLY A 50 28.84 -7.41 -6.15
CA GLY A 50 28.81 -7.24 -4.70
C GLY A 50 29.26 -8.49 -3.95
N PRO A 51 29.37 -8.39 -2.61
CA PRO A 51 29.75 -9.53 -1.78
C PRO A 51 28.77 -10.70 -1.97
N ALA A 52 29.31 -11.91 -2.07
CA ALA A 52 28.59 -13.17 -2.30
C ALA A 52 27.91 -13.34 -3.68
N ASN A 53 28.47 -12.76 -4.76
CA ASN A 53 27.94 -12.83 -6.14
C ASN A 53 26.55 -12.19 -6.33
N LEU A 54 26.14 -11.32 -5.42
CA LEU A 54 24.91 -10.52 -5.54
C LEU A 54 25.27 -9.13 -6.02
N ASP A 55 24.62 -8.67 -7.08
CA ASP A 55 24.78 -7.30 -7.60
C ASP A 55 24.44 -6.26 -6.52
N TRP A 56 25.23 -5.19 -6.47
CA TRP A 56 24.94 -4.07 -5.57
C TRP A 56 23.56 -3.45 -5.83
N GLY A 57 23.08 -3.50 -7.08
CA GLY A 57 21.72 -3.10 -7.43
C GLY A 57 20.65 -3.87 -6.65
N VAL A 58 20.80 -5.20 -6.51
CA VAL A 58 19.87 -6.04 -5.75
C VAL A 58 19.91 -5.68 -4.27
N TRP A 59 21.09 -5.45 -3.71
CA TRP A 59 21.25 -5.03 -2.32
C TRP A 59 20.58 -3.68 -2.04
N VAL A 60 20.75 -2.71 -2.94
CA VAL A 60 20.13 -1.38 -2.82
C VAL A 60 18.60 -1.48 -2.91
N VAL A 61 18.07 -2.30 -3.82
CA VAL A 61 16.62 -2.50 -3.93
C VAL A 61 16.05 -3.22 -2.70
N LEU A 62 16.72 -4.27 -2.23
CA LEU A 62 16.27 -5.05 -1.07
C LEU A 62 16.28 -4.18 0.19
N TYR A 63 17.43 -3.59 0.55
CA TYR A 63 17.54 -2.78 1.76
C TYR A 63 16.80 -1.45 1.65
N GLY A 64 16.80 -0.81 0.49
CA GLY A 64 16.04 0.41 0.23
C GLY A 64 14.54 0.16 0.38
N GLY A 65 14.03 -0.97 -0.15
CA GLY A 65 12.65 -1.40 0.03
C GLY A 65 12.29 -1.66 1.50
N TYR A 66 13.15 -2.31 2.26
CA TYR A 66 12.93 -2.50 3.71
C TYR A 66 12.93 -1.18 4.48
N ALA A 67 13.90 -0.29 4.24
CA ALA A 67 13.96 1.02 4.86
C ALA A 67 12.70 1.85 4.56
N TYR A 68 12.21 1.75 3.34
CA TYR A 68 10.95 2.35 2.91
C TYR A 68 9.74 1.82 3.68
N VAL A 69 9.58 0.50 3.80
CA VAL A 69 8.44 -0.10 4.53
C VAL A 69 8.50 0.30 6.00
N ILE A 70 9.68 0.23 6.61
CA ILE A 70 9.91 0.65 7.99
C ILE A 70 9.54 2.13 8.17
N GLY A 71 9.99 3.00 7.26
CA GLY A 71 9.66 4.43 7.28
C GLY A 71 8.16 4.69 7.15
N ALA A 72 7.49 4.00 6.23
CA ALA A 72 6.05 4.11 6.04
C ALA A 72 5.27 3.64 7.27
N VAL A 73 5.68 2.53 7.90
CA VAL A 73 5.08 2.03 9.14
C VAL A 73 5.27 3.02 10.29
N ILE A 74 6.48 3.59 10.44
CA ILE A 74 6.73 4.60 11.47
C ILE A 74 5.90 5.86 11.23
N LEU A 75 5.81 6.32 9.98
CA LEU A 75 5.02 7.49 9.63
C LEU A 75 3.53 7.25 9.91
N HIS A 76 3.01 6.08 9.52
CA HIS A 76 1.64 5.67 9.80
C HIS A 76 1.37 5.60 11.32
N ALA A 77 2.28 4.96 12.07
CA ALA A 77 2.18 4.85 13.52
C ALA A 77 2.19 6.22 14.22
N ARG A 78 2.87 7.23 13.66
CA ARG A 78 2.90 8.58 14.23
C ARG A 78 1.77 9.49 13.79
N THR A 79 1.29 9.34 12.55
CA THR A 79 0.31 10.27 11.96
C THR A 79 -1.11 9.71 11.91
N GLY A 80 -1.29 8.41 12.13
CA GLY A 80 -2.56 7.70 11.99
C GLY A 80 -3.12 7.69 10.56
N ARG A 81 -2.27 8.00 9.57
CA ARG A 81 -2.63 8.15 8.16
C ARG A 81 -1.90 7.14 7.30
#